data_AF-A0A9D8BAQ0-F1
#
_entry.id   AF-A0A9D8BAQ0-F1
#
_cell.length_a   1.000
_cell.length_b   1.000
_cell.length_c   1.000
_cell.angle_alpha   90.00
_cell.angle_beta   90.00
_cell.angle_gamma   90.00
#
_symmetry.space_group_name_H-M   'P 1'
#
loop_
_entity.id
_entity.type
_entity.pdbx_description
1 polymer ?
#
loop_
_entity_poly.entity_id
_entity_poly.type
_entity_poly.pdbx_seq_one_letter_code
_entity_poly.pdbx_strand_id
1 'polypeptide(L)'
;MKASFLFFGLMVFSGGFLAQGNLQFNQVKLVTNQETVPIGKVWKVESVIYNIVPTATGYQSTAGSCNSVCYESTAIEVAGVPTKVGQGTQPASYSNLVYTHTYTMLPLWLPAGATLSGGTCLNKVSVIEFNIIP
;
A
#
# COMPACT_ATOMS: atom_id res chain seq x y z
N MET A 1 55.56 -16.39 -6.30
CA MET A 1 54.31 -16.86 -5.64
C MET A 1 54.00 -16.13 -4.32
N LYS A 2 54.44 -14.88 -4.10
CA LYS A 2 54.11 -14.09 -2.88
C LYS A 2 53.13 -12.94 -3.12
N ALA A 3 52.96 -12.49 -4.37
CA ALA A 3 52.04 -11.41 -4.74
C ALA A 3 50.57 -11.86 -4.84
N SER A 4 50.30 -13.15 -5.10
CA SER A 4 48.93 -13.65 -5.30
C SER A 4 48.12 -13.79 -4.00
N PHE A 5 48.77 -13.97 -2.84
CA PHE A 5 48.09 -14.00 -1.54
C PHE A 5 47.60 -12.62 -1.10
N LEU A 6 48.24 -11.56 -1.58
CA LEU A 6 47.91 -10.17 -1.25
C LEU A 6 46.63 -9.69 -1.96
N PHE A 7 46.34 -10.23 -3.15
CA PHE A 7 45.11 -9.93 -3.89
C PHE A 7 43.87 -10.63 -3.30
N PHE A 8 44.02 -11.82 -2.72
CA PHE A 8 42.90 -12.54 -2.12
C PHE A 8 42.46 -11.93 -0.78
N GLY A 9 43.41 -11.35 -0.01
CA GLY A 9 43.10 -10.61 1.21
C GLY A 9 42.38 -9.27 0.97
N LEU A 10 42.58 -8.64 -0.20
CA LEU A 10 41.99 -7.34 -0.52
C LEU A 10 40.51 -7.44 -0.95
N MET A 11 40.09 -8.55 -1.57
CA MET A 11 38.68 -8.76 -1.98
C MET A 11 37.74 -9.08 -0.81
N VAL A 12 38.24 -9.66 0.27
CA VAL A 12 37.42 -10.02 1.43
C VAL A 12 37.05 -8.78 2.27
N PHE A 13 37.83 -7.70 2.18
CA PHE A 13 37.51 -6.43 2.86
C PHE A 13 36.50 -5.54 2.10
N SER A 14 36.29 -5.79 0.80
CA SER A 14 35.32 -5.02 0.00
C SER A 14 33.88 -5.56 0.07
N GLY A 15 33.64 -6.73 0.66
CA GLY A 15 32.30 -7.34 0.76
C GLY A 15 31.50 -7.00 2.01
N GLY A 16 32.06 -6.18 2.92
CA GLY A 16 31.53 -5.99 4.28
C GLY A 16 30.56 -4.81 4.50
N PHE A 17 30.21 -4.05 3.48
CA PHE A 17 29.35 -2.86 3.65
C PHE A 17 28.22 -2.90 2.65
N LEU A 18 27.04 -3.23 3.15
CA LEU A 18 25.69 -2.78 2.79
C LEU A 18 24.76 -3.82 3.40
N ALA A 19 24.72 -3.91 4.74
CA ALA A 19 23.51 -4.44 5.34
C ALA A 19 22.36 -3.60 4.76
N GLN A 20 21.38 -4.25 4.14
CA GLN A 20 20.15 -3.59 3.75
C GLN A 20 19.62 -2.94 5.03
N GLY A 21 19.49 -1.61 5.04
CA GLY A 21 19.22 -0.84 6.25
C GLY A 21 18.12 -1.49 7.10
N ASN A 22 18.34 -1.58 8.41
CA ASN A 22 17.39 -2.22 9.30
C ASN A 22 16.13 -1.36 9.43
N LEU A 23 14.97 -2.02 9.42
CA LEU A 23 13.70 -1.37 9.74
C LEU A 23 13.54 -1.32 11.24
N GLN A 24 13.58 -0.12 11.81
CA GLN A 24 13.24 0.12 13.21
C GLN A 24 11.79 0.59 13.28
N PHE A 25 10.94 -0.12 14.04
CA PHE A 25 9.57 0.33 14.30
C PHE A 25 9.56 1.78 14.79
N ASN A 26 8.72 2.61 14.18
CA ASN A 26 8.51 3.99 14.60
C ASN A 26 7.15 4.11 15.31
N GLN A 27 6.07 3.89 14.57
CA GLN A 27 4.70 4.07 15.09
C GLN A 27 3.67 3.32 14.26
N VAL A 28 2.49 3.12 14.86
CA VAL A 28 1.26 2.80 14.12
C VAL A 28 0.51 4.09 13.85
N LYS A 29 0.02 4.26 12.63
CA LYS A 29 -0.66 5.48 12.19
C LYS A 29 -1.94 5.14 11.44
N LEU A 30 -2.97 5.97 11.62
CA LEU A 30 -4.19 5.93 10.84
C LEU A 30 -4.23 7.13 9.89
N VAL A 31 -4.10 6.86 8.59
CA VAL A 31 -4.15 7.87 7.54
C VAL A 31 -5.62 8.18 7.23
N THR A 32 -6.01 9.44 7.38
CA THR A 32 -7.39 9.94 7.16
C THR A 32 -7.49 11.02 6.08
N ASN A 33 -6.36 11.64 5.74
CA ASN A 33 -6.21 12.58 4.62
C ASN A 33 -5.07 12.09 3.72
N GLN A 34 -4.82 12.76 2.59
CA GLN A 34 -3.63 12.46 1.80
C GLN A 34 -2.36 12.81 2.57
N GLU A 35 -1.45 11.85 2.65
CA GLU A 35 -0.17 12.01 3.29
C GLU A 35 0.95 11.43 2.41
N THR A 36 2.20 11.80 2.70
CA THR A 36 3.38 11.32 1.99
C THR A 36 4.30 10.59 2.96
N VAL A 37 4.83 9.43 2.55
CA VAL A 37 5.83 8.70 3.33
C VAL A 37 7.08 9.58 3.50
N PRO A 38 7.50 9.93 4.73
CA PRO A 38 8.64 10.82 4.94
C PRO A 38 9.97 10.23 4.42
N ILE A 39 10.92 11.10 4.09
CA ILE A 39 12.29 10.69 3.76
C ILE A 39 12.91 9.93 4.93
N GLY A 40 13.65 8.86 4.64
CA GLY A 40 14.25 7.99 5.65
C GLY A 40 13.27 7.05 6.34
N LYS A 41 12.02 6.97 5.84
CA LYS A 41 11.00 6.09 6.36
C LYS A 41 10.39 5.21 5.27
N VAL A 42 9.75 4.13 5.71
CA VAL A 42 8.92 3.25 4.89
C VAL A 42 7.64 2.96 5.65
N TRP A 43 6.52 2.87 4.94
CA TRP A 43 5.24 2.48 5.52
C TRP A 43 4.86 1.08 5.06
N LYS A 44 4.36 0.28 6.00
CA LYS A 44 3.66 -0.98 5.74
C LYS A 44 2.18 -0.74 5.96
N VAL A 45 1.39 -0.82 4.91
CA VAL A 45 -0.07 -0.73 5.01
C VAL A 45 -0.60 -2.08 5.47
N GLU A 46 -1.31 -2.09 6.60
CA GLU A 46 -1.80 -3.32 7.23
C GLU A 46 -3.28 -3.56 6.97
N SER A 47 -4.09 -2.51 6.99
CA SER A 47 -5.53 -2.64 6.77
C SER A 47 -6.15 -1.37 6.21
N VAL A 48 -7.31 -1.54 5.57
CA VAL A 48 -8.19 -0.45 5.13
C VAL A 48 -9.50 -0.60 5.87
N ILE A 49 -9.94 0.48 6.52
CA ILE A 49 -11.25 0.61 7.13
C ILE A 49 -12.12 1.34 6.12
N TYR A 50 -13.01 0.59 5.47
CA TYR A 50 -13.90 1.13 4.46
C TYR A 50 -14.97 2.02 5.08
N ASN A 51 -15.09 3.23 4.54
CA ASN A 51 -16.17 4.14 4.88
C ASN A 51 -17.39 3.81 4.02
N ILE A 52 -18.18 2.84 4.48
CA ILE A 52 -19.36 2.37 3.77
C ILE A 52 -20.53 3.30 4.13
N VAL A 53 -20.99 4.10 3.17
CA VAL A 53 -22.22 4.87 3.32
C VAL A 53 -23.41 3.89 3.34
N PRO A 54 -24.36 4.00 4.29
CA PRO A 54 -25.57 3.18 4.28
C PRO A 54 -26.27 3.30 2.92
N THR A 55 -26.62 2.16 2.32
CA THR A 55 -27.23 2.04 1.00
C THR A 55 -28.37 3.03 0.79
N ALA A 56 -28.16 4.02 -0.08
CA ALA A 56 -29.27 4.71 -0.72
C ALA A 56 -29.85 3.77 -1.79
N THR A 57 -31.11 3.39 -1.61
CA THR A 57 -31.92 2.67 -2.59
C THR A 57 -32.00 3.44 -3.90
N GLY A 58 -31.48 2.85 -4.99
CA GLY A 58 -31.77 3.31 -6.36
C GLY A 58 -30.60 3.98 -7.10
N TYR A 59 -30.15 3.29 -8.15
CA TYR A 59 -29.52 3.77 -9.38
C TYR A 59 -28.48 4.92 -9.36
N GLN A 60 -27.26 4.53 -9.76
CA GLN A 60 -26.17 5.22 -10.46
C GLN A 60 -25.98 6.73 -10.30
N SER A 61 -24.77 7.11 -9.89
CA SER A 61 -24.20 8.37 -10.34
C SER A 61 -22.77 8.20 -10.87
N THR A 62 -22.56 8.92 -11.96
CA THR A 62 -21.35 9.24 -12.69
C THR A 62 -20.18 9.59 -11.77
N ALA A 63 -19.00 9.03 -12.04
CA ALA A 63 -17.66 9.38 -11.56
C ALA A 63 -17.58 10.13 -10.20
N GLY A 64 -17.20 9.41 -9.13
CA GLY A 64 -16.75 10.02 -7.87
C GLY A 64 -17.70 9.97 -6.68
N SER A 65 -18.80 9.20 -6.73
CA SER A 65 -19.68 9.04 -5.56
C SER A 65 -19.21 7.92 -4.63
N CYS A 66 -19.24 8.13 -3.31
CA CYS A 66 -18.95 7.10 -2.30
C CYS A 66 -20.10 6.11 -2.12
N ASN A 67 -20.75 5.72 -3.22
CA ASN A 67 -21.90 4.84 -3.21
C ASN A 67 -21.46 3.41 -3.53
N SER A 68 -21.94 2.45 -2.73
CA SER A 68 -21.63 1.00 -2.70
C SER A 68 -21.62 0.23 -4.02
N VAL A 69 -21.99 0.87 -5.14
CA VAL A 69 -22.18 0.28 -6.47
C VAL A 69 -21.19 0.74 -7.52
N CYS A 70 -20.36 1.76 -7.27
CA CYS A 70 -19.35 2.16 -8.25
C CYS A 70 -17.99 1.54 -7.94
N TYR A 71 -17.36 0.99 -8.98
CA TYR A 71 -16.13 0.21 -8.90
C TYR A 71 -14.98 0.94 -8.18
N GLU A 72 -15.00 2.26 -8.11
CA GLU A 72 -13.96 3.08 -7.48
C GLU A 72 -14.24 3.42 -6.01
N SER A 73 -15.44 3.11 -5.50
CA SER A 73 -15.89 3.54 -4.16
C SER A 73 -15.26 2.78 -2.98
N THR A 74 -14.38 1.81 -3.26
CA THR A 74 -13.66 1.02 -2.24
C THR A 74 -12.16 0.99 -2.50
N ALA A 75 -11.64 1.96 -3.27
CA ALA A 75 -10.21 2.10 -3.49
C ALA A 75 -9.60 3.03 -2.41
N ILE A 76 -8.38 2.70 -1.99
CA ILE A 76 -7.46 3.70 -1.44
C ILE A 76 -6.72 4.36 -2.61
N GLU A 77 -6.05 5.48 -2.38
CA GLU A 77 -5.20 6.07 -3.42
C GLU A 77 -3.73 5.92 -3.04
N VAL A 78 -2.95 5.31 -3.93
CA VAL A 78 -1.51 5.10 -3.74
C VAL A 78 -0.79 5.79 -4.89
N ALA A 79 0.07 6.75 -4.57
CA ALA A 79 0.83 7.53 -5.56
C ALA A 79 -0.07 8.17 -6.66
N GLY A 80 -1.27 8.63 -6.30
CA GLY A 80 -2.24 9.20 -7.25
C GLY A 80 -3.09 8.17 -8.01
N VAL A 81 -2.91 6.88 -7.76
CA VAL A 81 -3.61 5.80 -8.47
C VAL A 81 -4.61 5.10 -7.54
N PRO A 82 -5.92 5.04 -7.92
CA PRO A 82 -6.91 4.25 -7.20
C PRO A 82 -6.50 2.77 -7.15
N THR A 83 -6.33 2.25 -5.94
CA THR A 83 -5.88 0.88 -5.65
C THR A 83 -6.91 0.17 -4.80
N LYS A 84 -7.51 -0.90 -5.35
CA LYS A 84 -8.41 -1.78 -4.60
C LYS A 84 -7.63 -2.71 -3.69
N VAL A 85 -8.23 -2.99 -2.54
CA VAL A 85 -7.65 -3.86 -1.52
C VAL A 85 -8.68 -4.89 -1.08
N GLY A 86 -8.24 -6.10 -0.72
CA GLY A 86 -9.12 -7.14 -0.21
C GLY A 86 -9.91 -7.85 -1.32
N GLN A 87 -11.15 -8.25 -1.00
CA GLN A 87 -12.00 -9.03 -1.91
C GLN A 87 -13.34 -8.34 -2.14
N GLY A 88 -13.92 -8.54 -3.31
CA GLY A 88 -15.25 -8.04 -3.64
C GLY A 88 -16.00 -8.99 -4.57
N THR A 89 -17.32 -8.93 -4.54
CA THR A 89 -18.20 -9.69 -5.44
C THR A 89 -18.76 -8.79 -6.53
N GLN A 90 -18.92 -9.33 -7.73
CA GLN A 90 -19.53 -8.63 -8.86
C GLN A 90 -20.61 -9.51 -9.50
N PRO A 91 -21.82 -8.97 -9.74
CA PRO A 91 -22.82 -9.68 -10.53
C PRO A 91 -22.37 -9.77 -11.99
N ALA A 92 -22.56 -10.94 -12.60
CA ALA A 92 -22.32 -11.15 -14.01
C ALA A 92 -23.34 -10.32 -14.82
N SER A 93 -22.86 -9.50 -15.76
CA SER A 93 -23.70 -8.55 -16.51
C SER A 93 -24.87 -9.19 -17.29
N TYR A 94 -24.85 -10.50 -17.52
CA TYR A 94 -25.85 -11.23 -18.31
C TYR A 94 -26.38 -12.51 -17.64
N SER A 95 -26.16 -12.70 -16.34
CA SER A 95 -26.66 -13.89 -15.62
C SER A 95 -26.81 -13.63 -14.12
N ASN A 96 -27.52 -14.51 -13.41
CA ASN A 96 -27.61 -14.48 -11.94
C ASN A 96 -26.34 -14.98 -11.23
N LEU A 97 -25.23 -15.12 -11.94
CA LEU A 97 -23.96 -15.57 -11.39
C LEU A 97 -23.22 -14.40 -10.71
N VAL A 98 -22.47 -14.71 -9.67
CA VAL A 98 -21.65 -13.74 -8.92
C VAL A 98 -20.20 -14.22 -8.96
N TYR A 99 -19.29 -13.34 -9.38
CA TYR A 99 -17.86 -13.60 -9.37
C TYR A 99 -17.18 -12.93 -8.19
N THR A 100 -16.38 -13.68 -7.45
CA THR A 100 -15.52 -13.14 -6.40
C THR A 100 -14.16 -12.78 -6.99
N HIS A 101 -13.74 -11.53 -6.80
CA HIS A 101 -12.45 -11.02 -7.22
C HIS A 101 -11.57 -10.77 -6.00
N THR A 102 -10.29 -11.11 -6.15
CA THR A 102 -9.24 -10.78 -5.18
C THR A 102 -8.42 -9.64 -5.77
N TYR A 103 -8.29 -8.55 -5.02
CA TYR A 103 -7.54 -7.36 -5.43
C TYR A 103 -6.13 -7.36 -4.81
N THR A 104 -5.56 -6.18 -4.55
CA THR A 104 -4.31 -6.06 -3.81
C THR A 104 -4.50 -6.66 -2.42
N MET A 105 -3.67 -7.63 -2.09
CA MET A 105 -3.63 -8.23 -0.76
C MET A 105 -2.66 -7.44 0.12
N LEU A 106 -3.07 -7.15 1.34
CA LEU A 106 -2.21 -6.53 2.35
C LEU A 106 -1.37 -7.60 3.07
N PRO A 107 -0.17 -7.24 3.56
CA PRO A 107 0.37 -5.88 3.57
C PRO A 107 0.98 -5.45 2.23
N LEU A 108 0.92 -4.14 1.95
CA LEU A 108 1.71 -3.51 0.89
C LEU A 108 2.70 -2.51 1.49
N TRP A 109 3.87 -2.35 0.88
CA TRP A 109 4.92 -1.47 1.36
C TRP A 109 5.05 -0.24 0.48
N LEU A 110 5.12 0.93 1.11
CA LEU A 110 5.25 2.22 0.45
C LEU A 110 6.62 2.84 0.74
N PRO A 111 7.44 3.12 -0.28
CA PRO A 111 8.72 3.78 -0.11
C PRO A 111 8.55 5.26 0.26
N ALA A 112 9.62 5.87 0.75
CA ALA A 112 9.70 7.32 0.93
C ALA A 112 9.26 8.08 -0.34
N GLY A 113 8.48 9.15 -0.15
CA GLY A 113 7.93 9.97 -1.24
C GLY A 113 6.63 9.45 -1.86
N ALA A 114 6.23 8.20 -1.60
CA ALA A 114 4.91 7.72 -2.04
C ALA A 114 3.79 8.45 -1.29
N THR A 115 2.69 8.77 -1.98
CA THR A 115 1.49 9.32 -1.35
C THR A 115 0.48 8.22 -1.04
N LEU A 116 -0.26 8.40 0.05
CA LEU A 116 -1.34 7.51 0.48
C LEU A 116 -2.53 8.33 0.96
N SER A 117 -3.72 7.97 0.53
CA SER A 117 -4.97 8.53 1.05
C SER A 117 -6.09 7.48 1.10
N GLY A 118 -7.19 7.85 1.74
CA GLY A 118 -8.43 7.08 1.74
C GLY A 118 -9.16 6.99 0.40
N GLY A 119 -8.61 7.58 -0.65
CA GLY A 119 -9.27 7.77 -1.93
C GLY A 119 -10.49 8.69 -1.83
N THR A 120 -11.32 8.66 -2.86
CA THR A 120 -12.56 9.45 -2.98
C THR A 120 -13.54 9.18 -1.85
N CYS A 121 -13.51 7.99 -1.24
CA CYS A 121 -14.42 7.60 -0.18
C CYS A 121 -13.96 7.93 1.24
N LEU A 122 -12.80 8.58 1.38
CA LEU A 122 -12.24 8.93 2.69
C LEU A 122 -12.12 7.68 3.59
N ASN A 123 -11.72 6.55 2.98
CA ASN A 123 -11.38 5.35 3.72
C ASN A 123 -10.24 5.64 4.71
N LYS A 124 -10.19 4.94 5.83
CA LYS A 124 -9.08 5.12 6.78
C LYS A 124 -8.08 4.00 6.57
N VAL A 125 -6.80 4.33 6.51
CA VAL A 125 -5.76 3.34 6.20
C VAL A 125 -4.83 3.18 7.39
N SER A 126 -4.76 1.96 7.93
CA SER A 126 -3.85 1.63 9.03
C SER A 126 -2.48 1.30 8.46
N VAL A 127 -1.45 1.99 8.94
CA VAL A 127 -0.06 1.80 8.53
C VAL A 127 0.85 1.62 9.73
N ILE A 128 1.89 0.81 9.57
CA ILE A 128 3.05 0.78 10.46
C ILE A 128 4.18 1.53 9.76
N GLU A 129 4.67 2.58 10.40
CA GLU A 129 5.81 3.35 9.93
C GLU A 129 7.10 2.81 10.56
N PHE A 130 8.14 2.70 9.73
CA PHE A 130 9.48 2.30 10.15
C PHE A 130 10.50 3.37 9.76
N ASN A 131 11.50 3.56 10.61
CA ASN A 131 12.74 4.27 10.24
C ASN A 131 13.65 3.31 9.48
N ILE A 132 14.30 3.81 8.43
CA ILE A 132 15.38 3.10 7.73
C ILE A 132 16.69 3.50 8.41
N ILE A 133 17.33 2.55 9.08
CA ILE A 133 18.63 2.75 9.75
C ILE A 133 19.72 2.19 8.82
N PRO A 134 20.68 3.02 8.35
CA PRO A 134 21.79 2.58 7.49
C PRO A 134 22.65 1.47 8.09
#